data_AF-A0A1F5RZM5-F1
#
_entry.id   AF-A0A1F5RZM5-F1
#
_cell.length_a   1.000
_cell.length_b   1.000
_cell.length_c   1.000
_cell.angle_alpha   90.00
_cell.angle_beta   90.00
_cell.angle_gamma   90.00
#
_symmetry.space_group_name_H-M   'P 1'
#
loop_
_entity.id
_entity.type
_entity.pdbx_description
1 polymer ?
#
loop_
_entity_poly.entity_id
_entity_poly.type
_entity_poly.pdbx_seq_one_letter_code
_entity_poly.pdbx_strand_id
1 'polypeptide(L)'
;MTKITTDENLIEKFLTRGVEQIYPSVDALRQKLMSGERLRVYQGFDPTGPYLHVGHAIGIRALRILQELGHEVIFLVGDYTAKVGDPDKDTTRAILSDEIIKKNMAGWKKQAAQLIDFTGKNPVRFERNYTWLSKLRLEDTIQLMSHMTVQQMIQRDIFQKRLQEREFKCKKCGHIFIDAGDIIGIIARGEVRCPKCETGADNINQIRETKPIYLQEFIYPLMQGYDSVAMKVDIEVGGADQTFNMLVGRDLCKSYLGKEKFVRANKMMDAPDGRTMSKTKGNGIN
;
A
#
# COMPACT_ATOMS: atom_id res chain seq x y z
N MET A 1 12.33 0.46 31.00
CA MET A 1 11.22 0.55 30.01
C MET A 1 10.71 1.98 30.00
N THR A 2 10.44 2.56 28.83
CA THR A 2 9.87 3.92 28.73
C THR A 2 8.43 3.92 29.28
N LYS A 3 8.11 4.94 30.07
CA LYS A 3 6.76 5.12 30.63
C LYS A 3 5.79 5.54 29.53
N ILE A 4 4.63 4.89 29.47
CA ILE A 4 3.53 5.30 28.58
C ILE A 4 2.93 6.61 29.09
N THR A 5 2.62 7.51 28.16
CA THR A 5 1.91 8.77 28.42
C THR A 5 0.67 8.83 27.55
N THR A 6 -0.40 9.38 28.13
CA THR A 6 -1.70 9.60 27.49
C THR A 6 -1.93 11.09 27.27
N ASP A 7 -0.91 11.78 26.75
CA ASP A 7 -0.97 13.22 26.45
C ASP A 7 -2.04 13.48 25.38
N GLU A 8 -3.11 14.16 25.79
CA GLU A 8 -4.28 14.44 24.94
C GLU A 8 -3.90 15.25 23.69
N ASN A 9 -2.98 16.21 23.79
CA ASN A 9 -2.59 17.04 22.65
C ASN A 9 -1.84 16.23 21.60
N LEU A 10 -0.94 15.34 22.04
CA LEU A 10 -0.23 14.44 21.14
C LEU A 10 -1.16 13.42 20.50
N ILE A 11 -2.09 12.86 21.27
CA ILE A 11 -3.11 11.93 20.77
C ILE A 11 -4.01 12.62 19.74
N GLU A 12 -4.55 13.80 20.03
CA GLU A 12 -5.37 14.56 19.07
C GLU A 12 -4.60 14.90 17.80
N LYS A 13 -3.33 15.29 17.93
CA LYS A 13 -2.47 15.55 16.77
C LYS A 13 -2.26 14.29 15.93
N PHE A 14 -2.08 13.13 16.55
CA PHE A 14 -2.00 11.85 15.85
C PHE A 14 -3.32 11.54 15.12
N LEU A 15 -4.46 11.73 15.77
CA LEU A 15 -5.77 11.39 15.21
C LEU A 15 -6.26 12.32 14.09
N THR A 16 -5.76 13.55 14.02
CA THR A 16 -6.29 14.58 13.10
C THR A 16 -5.31 15.03 12.02
N ARG A 17 -4.01 15.13 12.34
CA ARG A 17 -3.06 15.78 11.44
C ARG A 17 -2.63 14.87 10.29
N GLY A 18 -2.97 15.27 9.06
CA GLY A 18 -2.61 14.51 7.85
C GLY A 18 -3.32 13.17 7.75
N VAL A 19 -4.44 13.00 8.46
CA VAL A 19 -5.29 11.81 8.42
C VAL A 19 -6.33 11.96 7.32
N GLU A 20 -6.47 10.92 6.51
CA GLU A 20 -7.59 10.76 5.58
C GLU A 20 -8.72 10.00 6.27
N GLN A 21 -8.41 8.83 6.85
CA GLN A 21 -9.40 7.96 7.47
C GLN A 21 -8.76 7.09 8.57
N ILE A 22 -9.54 6.78 9.61
CA ILE A 22 -9.19 5.82 10.66
C ILE A 22 -10.23 4.71 10.70
N TYR A 23 -9.75 3.47 10.91
CA TYR A 23 -10.60 2.28 11.09
C TYR A 23 -10.30 1.57 12.42
N PRO A 24 -11.33 1.06 13.13
CA PRO A 24 -12.74 1.12 12.75
C PRO A 24 -13.39 2.50 12.96
N SER A 25 -12.87 3.31 13.89
CA SER A 25 -13.28 4.71 14.06
C SER A 25 -12.22 5.50 14.83
N VAL A 26 -12.28 6.83 14.70
CA VAL A 26 -11.41 7.75 15.45
C VAL A 26 -11.60 7.56 16.96
N ASP A 27 -12.85 7.44 17.43
CA ASP A 27 -13.16 7.31 18.86
C ASP A 27 -12.65 6.00 19.45
N ALA A 28 -12.77 4.89 18.73
CA ALA A 28 -12.24 3.62 19.19
C ALA A 28 -10.70 3.65 19.30
N LEU A 29 -10.02 4.30 18.34
CA LEU A 29 -8.57 4.46 18.38
C LEU A 29 -8.15 5.41 19.51
N ARG A 30 -8.90 6.50 19.74
CA ARG A 30 -8.69 7.40 20.87
C ARG A 30 -8.78 6.67 22.20
N GLN A 31 -9.85 5.89 22.41
CA GLN A 31 -10.02 5.07 23.62
C GLN A 31 -8.85 4.10 23.81
N LYS A 32 -8.38 3.46 22.72
CA LYS A 32 -7.24 2.55 22.77
C LYS A 32 -5.92 3.26 23.14
N LEU A 33 -5.70 4.47 22.65
CA LEU A 33 -4.52 5.28 23.00
C LEU A 33 -4.59 5.81 24.45
N MET A 34 -5.79 6.11 24.95
CA MET A 34 -6.03 6.58 26.31
C MET A 34 -6.01 5.46 27.36
N SER A 35 -5.96 4.18 26.97
CA SER A 35 -6.02 3.05 27.91
C SER A 35 -4.76 2.90 28.78
N GLY A 36 -3.65 3.56 28.41
CA GLY A 36 -2.34 3.40 29.05
C GLY A 36 -1.60 2.11 28.64
N GLU A 37 -2.18 1.30 27.76
CA GLU A 37 -1.52 0.10 27.24
C GLU A 37 -0.38 0.47 26.27
N ARG A 38 0.73 -0.26 26.36
CA ARG A 38 1.81 -0.12 25.39
C ARG A 38 1.49 -0.85 24.10
N LEU A 39 1.01 -0.09 23.12
CA LEU A 39 0.69 -0.59 21.79
C LEU A 39 1.93 -0.81 20.92
N ARG A 40 1.83 -1.76 19.99
CA ARG A 40 2.80 -1.98 18.91
C ARG A 40 2.29 -1.40 17.60
N VAL A 41 3.11 -0.54 17.00
CA VAL A 41 2.75 0.22 15.80
C VAL A 41 3.78 0.03 14.72
N TYR A 42 3.35 -0.08 13.46
CA TYR A 42 4.27 0.00 12.33
C TYR A 42 3.77 0.84 11.17
N GLN A 43 4.72 1.18 10.30
CA GLN A 43 4.48 1.54 8.91
C GLN A 43 5.47 0.79 8.03
N GLY A 44 4.98 0.24 6.92
CA GLY A 44 5.79 -0.42 5.88
C GLY A 44 6.31 0.55 4.83
N PHE A 45 7.52 0.31 4.35
CA PHE A 45 8.16 1.05 3.26
C PHE A 45 8.85 0.09 2.29
N ASP A 46 8.39 0.05 1.03
CA ASP A 46 8.98 -0.77 -0.03
C ASP A 46 10.18 -0.06 -0.69
N PRO A 47 11.38 -0.69 -0.76
CA PRO A 47 12.62 -0.11 -1.28
C PRO A 47 12.67 0.01 -2.81
N THR A 48 11.72 0.76 -3.37
CA THR A 48 11.64 1.08 -4.80
C THR A 48 12.63 2.17 -5.26
N GLY A 49 13.29 2.86 -4.33
CA GLY A 49 14.33 3.85 -4.63
C GLY A 49 15.15 4.25 -3.41
N PRO A 50 16.31 4.92 -3.60
CA PRO A 50 17.31 5.15 -2.57
C PRO A 50 16.93 6.20 -1.51
N TYR A 51 15.91 7.03 -1.78
CA TYR A 51 15.51 8.15 -0.92
C TYR A 51 14.09 7.99 -0.41
N LEU A 52 13.84 8.45 0.82
CA LEU A 52 12.51 8.69 1.37
C LEU A 52 12.11 10.14 1.04
N HIS A 53 11.19 10.34 0.11
CA HIS A 53 10.66 11.67 -0.22
C HIS A 53 9.72 12.23 0.86
N VAL A 54 9.41 13.52 0.78
CA VAL A 54 8.55 14.27 1.72
C VAL A 54 7.18 13.62 1.96
N GLY A 55 6.58 12.94 0.96
CA GLY A 55 5.35 12.16 1.17
C GLY A 55 5.44 11.12 2.30
N HIS A 56 6.61 10.51 2.53
CA HIS A 56 6.82 9.56 3.64
C HIS A 56 6.86 10.26 5.01
N ALA A 57 7.20 11.55 5.05
CA ALA A 57 7.36 12.30 6.28
C ALA A 57 6.04 12.42 7.07
N ILE A 58 4.88 12.37 6.41
CA ILE A 58 3.58 12.38 7.10
C ILE A 58 3.45 11.15 8.01
N GLY A 59 3.67 9.97 7.45
CA GLY A 59 3.61 8.71 8.19
C GLY A 59 4.71 8.61 9.24
N ILE A 60 5.96 8.96 8.90
CA ILE A 60 7.09 8.92 9.84
C ILE A 60 6.87 9.89 11.03
N ARG A 61 6.27 11.06 10.80
CA ARG A 61 5.89 11.99 11.89
C ARG A 61 4.76 11.43 12.76
N ALA A 62 3.84 10.66 12.20
CA ALA A 62 2.83 9.96 13.01
C ALA A 62 3.47 8.88 13.89
N LEU A 63 4.44 8.13 13.35
CA LEU A 63 5.26 7.21 14.14
C LEU A 63 6.02 7.93 15.26
N ARG A 64 6.56 9.13 14.98
CA ARG A 64 7.25 9.94 16.00
C ARG A 64 6.34 10.32 17.16
N ILE A 65 5.10 10.72 16.90
CA ILE A 65 4.14 11.03 17.96
C ILE A 65 3.92 9.81 18.87
N LEU A 66 3.71 8.64 18.27
CA LEU A 66 3.52 7.40 19.05
C LEU A 66 4.79 6.97 19.79
N GLN A 67 5.96 7.24 19.22
CA GLN A 67 7.24 7.04 19.90
C GLN A 67 7.35 7.91 21.16
N GLU A 68 6.95 9.19 21.08
CA GLU A 68 6.92 10.13 22.20
C GLU A 68 5.89 9.73 23.26
N LEU A 69 4.76 9.15 22.84
CA LEU A 69 3.78 8.54 23.74
C LEU A 69 4.26 7.26 24.44
N GLY A 70 5.43 6.73 24.03
CA GLY A 70 6.08 5.58 24.65
C GLY A 70 5.72 4.23 24.01
N HIS A 71 4.93 4.22 22.94
CA HIS A 71 4.53 3.00 22.23
C HIS A 71 5.72 2.32 21.56
N GLU A 72 5.59 1.01 21.29
CA GLU A 72 6.60 0.27 20.52
C GLU A 72 6.40 0.60 19.03
N VAL A 73 7.36 1.29 18.43
CA VAL A 73 7.28 1.74 17.05
C VAL A 73 8.24 0.93 16.18
N ILE A 74 7.73 0.46 15.04
CA ILE A 74 8.46 -0.34 14.06
C ILE A 74 8.46 0.40 12.72
N PHE A 75 9.67 0.69 12.24
CA PHE A 75 9.91 1.07 10.85
C PHE A 75 10.17 -0.22 10.08
N LEU A 76 9.21 -0.65 9.26
CA LEU A 76 9.29 -1.90 8.51
C LEU A 76 9.79 -1.64 7.09
N VAL A 77 10.89 -2.30 6.71
CA VAL A 77 11.34 -2.36 5.32
C VAL A 77 10.68 -3.56 4.63
N GLY A 78 9.94 -3.27 3.56
CA GLY A 78 9.25 -4.23 2.73
C GLY A 78 10.16 -4.88 1.68
N ASP A 79 11.26 -5.48 2.10
CA ASP A 79 12.28 -6.00 1.20
C ASP A 79 11.89 -7.34 0.53
N TYR A 80 10.98 -8.11 1.11
CA TYR A 80 10.39 -9.28 0.45
C TYR A 80 9.18 -8.88 -0.39
N THR A 81 8.32 -8.00 0.12
CA THR A 81 7.15 -7.47 -0.61
C THR A 81 7.56 -6.75 -1.90
N ALA A 82 8.69 -6.04 -1.90
CA ALA A 82 9.25 -5.42 -3.10
C ALA A 82 9.70 -6.42 -4.19
N LYS A 83 9.88 -7.71 -3.86
CA LYS A 83 10.11 -8.77 -4.85
C LYS A 83 8.81 -9.24 -5.52
N VAL A 84 7.67 -9.03 -4.88
CA VAL A 84 6.34 -9.37 -5.42
C VAL A 84 5.80 -8.20 -6.24
N GLY A 85 5.92 -6.99 -5.68
CA GLY A 85 5.49 -5.74 -6.28
C GLY A 85 4.04 -5.39 -5.95
N ASP A 86 3.86 -4.27 -5.23
CA ASP A 86 2.52 -3.71 -4.93
C ASP A 86 1.79 -3.38 -6.25
N PRO A 87 0.56 -3.90 -6.45
CA PRO A 87 -0.21 -3.57 -7.65
C PRO A 87 -0.55 -2.08 -7.72
N ASP A 88 -0.31 -1.46 -8.88
CA ASP A 88 -0.70 -0.07 -9.16
C ASP A 88 -1.67 -0.02 -10.35
N LYS A 89 -2.38 1.11 -10.47
CA LYS A 89 -3.40 1.39 -11.49
C LYS A 89 -2.82 1.28 -12.88
N ASP A 90 -1.58 1.78 -13.04
CA ASP A 90 -0.95 1.87 -14.34
C ASP A 90 -0.09 0.67 -14.68
N THR A 91 0.58 -0.02 -13.74
CA THR A 91 1.45 -1.18 -14.01
C THR A 91 1.67 -1.98 -12.73
N THR A 92 1.91 -3.28 -12.84
CA THR A 92 2.65 -4.02 -11.79
C THR A 92 4.01 -3.35 -11.57
N ARG A 93 4.40 -3.06 -10.34
CA ARG A 93 5.75 -2.55 -10.04
C ARG A 93 6.80 -3.58 -10.49
N ALA A 94 7.94 -3.11 -10.97
CA ALA A 94 9.03 -3.99 -11.39
C ALA A 94 9.52 -4.83 -10.20
N ILE A 95 9.69 -6.14 -10.43
CA ILE A 95 10.30 -7.06 -9.46
C ILE A 95 11.76 -6.66 -9.27
N LEU A 96 12.14 -6.33 -8.03
CA LEU A 96 13.49 -5.86 -7.73
C LEU A 96 14.38 -7.03 -7.30
N SER A 97 15.65 -7.00 -7.74
CA SER A 97 16.66 -7.94 -7.26
C SER A 97 17.11 -7.60 -5.83
N ASP A 98 17.64 -8.59 -5.11
CA ASP A 98 18.19 -8.41 -3.77
C ASP A 98 19.30 -7.34 -3.72
N GLU A 99 20.09 -7.22 -4.78
CA GLU A 99 21.15 -6.22 -4.89
C GLU A 99 20.58 -4.81 -4.97
N ILE A 100 19.56 -4.60 -5.81
CA ILE A 100 18.88 -3.30 -5.95
C ILE A 100 18.18 -2.94 -4.64
N ILE A 101 17.48 -3.88 -4.02
CA ILE A 101 16.79 -3.70 -2.75
C ILE A 101 17.78 -3.26 -1.66
N LYS A 102 18.89 -3.97 -1.50
CA LYS A 102 19.96 -3.63 -0.54
C LYS A 102 20.53 -2.24 -0.81
N LYS A 103 20.82 -1.91 -2.07
CA LYS A 103 21.32 -0.60 -2.48
C LYS A 103 20.33 0.52 -2.13
N ASN A 104 19.04 0.30 -2.40
CA ASN A 104 18.00 1.30 -2.15
C ASN A 104 17.79 1.57 -0.66
N MET A 105 17.81 0.54 0.20
CA MET A 105 17.54 0.74 1.63
C MET A 105 18.75 1.19 2.45
N ALA A 106 19.98 1.14 1.92
CA ALA A 106 21.21 1.38 2.67
C ALA A 106 21.24 2.72 3.43
N GLY A 107 20.65 3.78 2.87
CA GLY A 107 20.62 5.11 3.48
C GLY A 107 19.39 5.40 4.36
N TRP A 108 18.39 4.53 4.37
CA TRP A 108 17.07 4.86 4.91
C TRP A 108 17.05 5.06 6.41
N LYS A 109 17.80 4.25 7.16
CA LYS A 109 17.87 4.43 8.62
C LYS A 109 18.41 5.82 8.97
N LYS A 110 19.43 6.30 8.26
CA LYS A 110 19.98 7.66 8.43
C LYS A 110 18.99 8.75 8.01
N GLN A 111 18.24 8.54 6.92
CA GLN A 111 17.22 9.49 6.47
C GLN A 111 16.06 9.58 7.46
N ALA A 112 15.51 8.43 7.90
CA ALA A 112 14.43 8.37 8.88
C ALA A 112 14.84 8.91 10.25
N ALA A 113 16.13 8.78 10.63
CA ALA A 113 16.66 9.31 11.90
C ALA A 113 16.52 10.84 12.05
N GLN A 114 16.23 11.57 10.97
CA GLN A 114 15.93 13.01 11.02
C GLN A 114 14.56 13.31 11.64
N LEU A 115 13.65 12.32 11.69
CA LEU A 115 12.27 12.49 12.14
C LEU A 115 11.91 11.58 13.32
N ILE A 116 12.59 10.44 13.46
CA ILE A 116 12.37 9.44 14.51
C ILE A 116 13.69 9.04 15.17
N ASP A 117 13.62 8.56 16.40
CA ASP A 117 14.81 8.23 17.20
C ASP A 117 15.10 6.72 17.20
N PHE A 118 16.32 6.30 16.88
CA PHE A 118 16.74 4.90 16.87
C PHE A 118 17.65 4.51 18.05
N THR A 119 17.98 5.43 18.94
CA THR A 119 18.99 5.22 20.00
C THR A 119 18.55 5.65 21.41
N GLY A 120 17.52 6.48 21.54
CA GLY A 120 17.04 6.96 22.84
C GLY A 120 16.33 5.92 23.70
N LYS A 121 15.59 6.39 24.71
CA LYS A 121 14.93 5.51 25.72
C LYS A 121 13.87 4.58 25.11
N ASN A 122 13.22 5.01 24.03
CA ASN A 122 12.22 4.25 23.29
C ASN A 122 12.64 4.16 21.81
N PRO A 123 13.68 3.39 21.46
CA PRO A 123 14.21 3.40 20.10
C PRO A 123 13.22 2.74 19.14
N VAL A 124 13.03 3.34 17.95
CA VAL A 124 12.28 2.70 16.87
C VAL A 124 13.00 1.42 16.44
N ARG A 125 12.25 0.34 16.28
CA ARG A 125 12.77 -0.91 15.72
C ARG A 125 12.82 -0.80 14.20
N PHE A 126 13.98 -1.10 13.62
CA PHE A 126 14.16 -1.15 12.18
C PHE A 126 14.14 -2.61 11.73
N GLU A 127 13.02 -3.05 11.17
CA GLU A 127 12.75 -4.46 10.86
C GLU A 127 12.63 -4.69 9.34
N ARG A 128 12.73 -5.95 8.91
CA ARG A 128 12.64 -6.37 7.50
C ARG A 128 11.65 -7.52 7.36
N ASN A 129 10.68 -7.41 6.46
CA ASN A 129 9.67 -8.46 6.30
C ASN A 129 10.21 -9.75 5.66
N TYR A 130 11.38 -9.70 5.00
CA TYR A 130 12.13 -10.91 4.63
C TYR A 130 12.32 -11.87 5.81
N THR A 131 12.50 -11.37 7.04
CA THR A 131 12.80 -12.22 8.21
C THR A 131 11.71 -13.23 8.56
N TRP A 132 10.46 -13.01 8.14
CA TRP A 132 9.34 -13.93 8.30
C TRP A 132 8.74 -14.39 6.97
N LEU A 133 8.61 -13.50 5.97
CA LEU A 133 8.03 -13.88 4.67
C LEU A 133 8.89 -14.88 3.90
N SER A 134 10.22 -14.84 4.04
CA SER A 134 11.11 -15.81 3.39
C SER A 134 10.99 -17.23 3.95
N LYS A 135 10.28 -17.40 5.08
CA LYS A 135 10.11 -18.68 5.78
C LYS A 135 8.74 -19.30 5.52
N LEU A 136 7.83 -18.58 4.85
CA LEU A 136 6.54 -19.12 4.47
C LEU A 136 6.74 -20.26 3.48
N ARG A 137 6.23 -21.43 3.82
CA ARG A 137 6.15 -22.57 2.91
C ARG A 137 4.93 -22.41 2.00
N LEU A 138 4.85 -23.26 0.99
CA LEU A 138 3.70 -23.27 0.09
C LEU A 138 2.40 -23.53 0.85
N GLU A 139 2.39 -24.41 1.85
CA GLU A 139 1.20 -24.64 2.69
C GLU A 139 0.77 -23.39 3.47
N ASP A 140 1.71 -22.64 4.04
CA ASP A 140 1.43 -21.40 4.76
C ASP A 140 0.85 -20.35 3.80
N THR A 141 1.37 -20.32 2.57
CA THR A 141 0.90 -19.41 1.51
C THR A 141 -0.50 -19.78 1.04
N ILE A 142 -0.80 -21.06 0.85
CA ILE A 142 -2.14 -21.54 0.49
C ILE A 142 -3.14 -21.20 1.59
N GLN A 143 -2.77 -21.42 2.87
CA GLN A 143 -3.61 -21.03 3.99
C GLN A 143 -3.87 -19.53 3.98
N LEU A 144 -2.84 -18.72 3.77
CA LEU A 144 -2.96 -17.27 3.68
C LEU A 144 -3.91 -16.85 2.53
N MET A 145 -3.78 -17.47 1.36
CA MET A 145 -4.66 -17.24 0.21
C MET A 145 -6.13 -17.60 0.49
N SER A 146 -6.41 -18.51 1.42
CA SER A 146 -7.79 -18.88 1.78
C SER A 146 -8.54 -17.79 2.56
N HIS A 147 -7.84 -16.78 3.08
CA HIS A 147 -8.45 -15.66 3.82
C HIS A 147 -9.02 -14.55 2.93
N MET A 148 -8.89 -14.66 1.60
CA MET A 148 -9.40 -13.65 0.67
C MET A 148 -9.95 -14.30 -0.59
N THR A 149 -11.08 -13.78 -1.06
CA THR A 149 -11.69 -14.24 -2.31
C THR A 149 -11.20 -13.43 -3.49
N VAL A 150 -11.17 -14.06 -4.67
CA VAL A 150 -10.88 -13.36 -5.93
C VAL A 150 -11.86 -12.20 -6.15
N GLN A 151 -13.13 -12.38 -5.79
CA GLN A 151 -14.20 -11.37 -5.89
C GLN A 151 -13.86 -10.09 -5.12
N GLN A 152 -13.40 -10.23 -3.87
CA GLN A 152 -12.97 -9.09 -3.06
C GLN A 152 -11.75 -8.39 -3.68
N MET A 153 -10.81 -9.15 -4.23
CA MET A 153 -9.62 -8.56 -4.83
C MET A 153 -9.96 -7.79 -6.10
N ILE A 154 -10.68 -8.40 -7.04
CA ILE A 154 -11.00 -7.75 -8.32
C ILE A 154 -11.85 -6.49 -8.15
N GLN A 155 -12.65 -6.37 -7.09
CA GLN A 155 -13.45 -5.17 -6.78
C GLN A 155 -12.60 -3.92 -6.47
N ARG A 156 -11.30 -4.08 -6.17
CA ARG A 156 -10.41 -2.93 -5.98
C ARG A 156 -10.38 -2.05 -7.23
N ASP A 157 -10.48 -0.74 -7.04
CA ASP A 157 -10.39 0.26 -8.12
C ASP A 157 -9.21 0.04 -9.07
N ILE A 158 -8.07 -0.42 -8.53
CA ILE A 158 -6.84 -0.69 -9.30
C ILE A 158 -7.07 -1.80 -10.34
N PHE A 159 -7.70 -2.91 -9.94
CA PHE A 159 -8.00 -4.01 -10.86
C PHE A 159 -9.22 -3.72 -11.73
N GLN A 160 -10.25 -3.05 -11.19
CA GLN A 160 -11.38 -2.59 -12.00
C GLN A 160 -10.92 -1.72 -13.16
N LYS A 161 -10.03 -0.75 -12.92
CA LYS A 161 -9.45 0.07 -13.99
C LYS A 161 -8.70 -0.75 -15.03
N ARG A 162 -7.83 -1.68 -14.60
CA ARG A 162 -7.08 -2.54 -15.54
C ARG A 162 -7.95 -3.53 -16.31
N LEU A 163 -9.11 -3.91 -15.76
CA LEU A 163 -10.12 -4.73 -16.44
C LEU A 163 -10.96 -3.92 -17.43
N GLN A 164 -11.25 -2.66 -17.12
CA GLN A 164 -12.17 -1.81 -17.89
C GLN A 164 -11.46 -0.94 -18.96
N GLU A 165 -10.19 -0.59 -18.77
CA GLU A 165 -9.50 0.40 -19.61
C GLU A 165 -8.90 -0.22 -20.89
N ARG A 166 -9.73 -0.51 -21.90
CA ARG A 166 -9.29 -0.56 -23.31
C ARG A 166 -9.77 0.69 -24.02
N GLU A 167 -8.86 1.63 -24.20
CA GLU A 167 -9.17 2.88 -24.88
C GLU A 167 -8.86 2.73 -26.38
N PHE A 168 -9.88 2.99 -27.20
CA PHE A 168 -9.80 2.93 -28.65
C PHE A 168 -9.97 4.32 -29.26
N LYS A 169 -9.24 4.60 -30.34
CA LYS A 169 -9.39 5.80 -31.16
C LYS A 169 -9.79 5.41 -32.57
N CYS A 170 -10.89 5.98 -33.03
CA CYS A 170 -11.32 5.88 -34.41
C CYS A 170 -10.44 6.75 -35.32
N LYS A 171 -9.75 6.15 -36.31
CA LYS A 171 -8.99 6.85 -37.35
C LYS A 171 -9.87 7.78 -38.19
N LYS A 172 -11.11 7.37 -38.48
CA LYS A 172 -12.03 8.11 -39.35
C LYS A 172 -12.55 9.42 -38.75
N CYS A 173 -13.06 9.39 -37.51
CA CYS A 173 -13.70 10.55 -36.88
C CYS A 173 -12.97 11.11 -35.65
N GLY A 174 -11.82 10.51 -35.28
CA GLY A 174 -11.02 10.90 -34.12
C GLY A 174 -11.65 10.56 -32.77
N HIS A 175 -12.85 9.96 -32.73
CA HIS A 175 -13.56 9.66 -31.49
C HIS A 175 -12.82 8.61 -30.65
N ILE A 176 -12.72 8.89 -29.36
CA ILE A 176 -12.13 8.00 -28.36
C ILE A 176 -13.25 7.36 -27.55
N PHE A 177 -13.21 6.05 -27.38
CA PHE A 177 -14.21 5.31 -26.61
C PHE A 177 -13.57 4.12 -25.88
N ILE A 178 -14.24 3.66 -24.83
CA ILE A 178 -13.85 2.51 -24.02
C ILE A 178 -14.82 1.37 -24.32
N ASP A 179 -14.29 0.19 -24.63
CA ASP A 179 -15.11 -1.03 -24.76
C ASP A 179 -14.80 -1.96 -23.60
N ALA A 180 -15.79 -2.16 -22.73
CA ALA A 180 -15.70 -3.00 -21.53
C ALA A 180 -16.12 -4.46 -21.80
N GLY A 181 -16.36 -4.84 -23.07
CA GLY A 181 -16.86 -6.17 -23.46
C GLY A 181 -15.83 -7.29 -23.51
N ASP A 182 -16.33 -8.53 -23.49
CA ASP A 182 -15.58 -9.79 -23.57
C ASP A 182 -14.77 -9.89 -24.88
N ILE A 183 -13.47 -9.62 -24.77
CA ILE A 183 -12.51 -9.68 -25.88
C ILE A 183 -12.39 -11.07 -26.50
N ILE A 184 -12.65 -12.15 -25.77
CA ILE A 184 -12.67 -13.49 -26.37
C ILE A 184 -13.81 -13.55 -27.39
N GLY A 185 -14.98 -12.99 -27.04
CA GLY A 185 -16.11 -12.86 -27.94
C GLY A 185 -15.92 -11.83 -29.06
N ILE A 186 -15.14 -10.77 -28.87
CA ILE A 186 -14.91 -9.71 -29.87
C ILE A 186 -13.84 -10.12 -30.89
N ILE A 187 -12.74 -10.73 -30.44
CA ILE A 187 -11.70 -11.29 -31.33
C ILE A 187 -12.27 -12.47 -32.12
N ALA A 188 -13.10 -13.31 -31.49
CA ALA A 188 -13.78 -14.41 -32.19
C ALA A 188 -14.85 -13.93 -33.19
N ARG A 189 -15.38 -12.71 -33.05
CA ARG A 189 -16.42 -12.14 -33.95
C ARG A 189 -15.92 -11.09 -34.94
N GLY A 190 -14.72 -10.53 -34.77
CA GLY A 190 -14.11 -9.59 -35.73
C GLY A 190 -14.78 -8.21 -35.85
N GLU A 191 -15.67 -7.83 -34.93
CA GLU A 191 -16.54 -6.65 -35.08
C GLU A 191 -16.36 -5.63 -33.95
N VAL A 192 -15.26 -4.87 -33.96
CA VAL A 192 -15.20 -3.59 -33.21
C VAL A 192 -15.72 -2.49 -34.13
N ARG A 193 -16.70 -1.69 -33.67
CA ARG A 193 -17.23 -0.54 -34.43
C ARG A 193 -17.13 0.75 -33.63
N CYS A 194 -16.84 1.86 -34.30
CA CYS A 194 -16.84 3.17 -33.65
C CYS A 194 -18.27 3.60 -33.30
N PRO A 195 -18.60 3.93 -32.04
CA PRO A 195 -19.96 4.32 -31.65
C PRO A 195 -20.40 5.67 -32.24
N LYS A 196 -19.48 6.48 -32.77
CA LYS A 196 -19.78 7.79 -33.38
C LYS A 196 -20.00 7.75 -34.88
N CYS A 197 -19.24 6.94 -35.62
CA CYS A 197 -19.26 6.95 -37.09
C CYS A 197 -19.41 5.56 -37.72
N GLU A 198 -19.65 4.55 -36.88
CA GLU A 198 -19.97 3.16 -37.21
C GLU A 198 -18.94 2.42 -38.07
N THR A 199 -17.75 3.03 -38.27
CA THR A 199 -16.68 2.38 -39.01
C THR A 199 -16.21 1.13 -38.30
N GLY A 200 -15.89 0.09 -39.07
CA GLY A 200 -15.39 -1.19 -38.57
C GLY A 200 -13.94 -1.15 -38.10
N ALA A 201 -13.46 -2.31 -37.64
CA ALA A 201 -12.22 -2.50 -36.91
C ALA A 201 -10.97 -1.97 -37.64
N ASP A 202 -10.92 -1.98 -38.97
CA ASP A 202 -9.80 -1.45 -39.77
C ASP A 202 -9.45 0.02 -39.44
N ASN A 203 -10.47 0.78 -39.04
CA ASN A 203 -10.38 2.19 -38.69
C ASN A 203 -10.33 2.43 -37.18
N ILE A 204 -10.08 1.40 -36.37
CA ILE A 204 -10.03 1.49 -34.92
C ILE A 204 -8.65 1.09 -34.44
N ASN A 205 -7.96 2.02 -33.78
CA ASN A 205 -6.69 1.73 -33.12
C ASN A 205 -6.92 1.68 -31.62
N GLN A 206 -6.44 0.62 -30.97
CA GLN A 206 -6.25 0.66 -29.54
C GLN A 206 -5.15 1.68 -29.22
N ILE A 207 -5.46 2.68 -28.40
CA ILE A 207 -4.50 3.72 -27.99
C ILE A 207 -3.99 3.49 -26.57
N ARG A 208 -4.66 2.64 -25.79
CA ARG A 208 -4.21 2.21 -24.48
C ARG A 208 -4.40 0.70 -24.32
N GLU A 209 -3.29 -0.01 -24.16
CA GLU A 209 -3.28 -1.47 -23.94
C GLU A 209 -3.74 -1.81 -22.52
N THR A 210 -4.64 -2.80 -22.37
CA THR A 210 -4.96 -3.34 -21.04
C THR A 210 -3.72 -3.97 -20.45
N LYS A 211 -3.29 -3.47 -19.29
CA LYS A 211 -2.11 -4.04 -18.64
C LYS A 211 -2.51 -5.32 -17.90
N PRO A 212 -1.93 -6.47 -18.27
CA PRO A 212 -2.35 -7.78 -17.76
C PRO A 212 -2.23 -7.81 -16.25
N ILE A 213 -3.22 -8.38 -15.55
CA ILE A 213 -3.16 -8.59 -14.10
C ILE A 213 -2.53 -9.97 -13.85
N TYR A 214 -1.40 -9.99 -13.16
CA TYR A 214 -0.69 -11.24 -12.90
C TYR A 214 -1.07 -11.85 -11.53
N LEU A 215 -1.01 -13.17 -11.42
CA LEU A 215 -1.44 -13.90 -10.22
C LEU A 215 -0.68 -13.48 -8.95
N GLN A 216 0.62 -13.18 -9.05
CA GLN A 216 1.41 -12.74 -7.90
C GLN A 216 0.91 -11.42 -7.28
N GLU A 217 0.22 -10.58 -8.05
CA GLU A 217 -0.32 -9.30 -7.54
C GLU A 217 -1.44 -9.50 -6.52
N PHE A 218 -2.13 -10.65 -6.59
CA PHE A 218 -3.15 -11.03 -5.62
C PHE A 218 -2.54 -11.50 -4.30
N ILE A 219 -1.27 -11.92 -4.30
CA ILE A 219 -0.58 -12.38 -3.09
C ILE A 219 -0.02 -11.18 -2.28
N TYR A 220 0.26 -10.05 -2.94
CA TYR A 220 0.88 -8.90 -2.27
C TYR A 220 0.09 -8.39 -1.05
N PRO A 221 -1.23 -8.10 -1.12
CA PRO A 221 -1.98 -7.59 0.04
C PRO A 221 -2.00 -8.57 1.21
N LEU A 222 -1.96 -9.87 0.92
CA LEU A 222 -1.90 -10.92 1.91
C LEU A 222 -0.54 -10.96 2.60
N MET A 223 0.56 -10.85 1.85
CA MET A 223 1.91 -10.78 2.41
C MET A 223 2.10 -9.55 3.29
N GLN A 224 1.70 -8.37 2.81
CA GLN A 224 1.73 -7.15 3.62
C GLN A 224 0.81 -7.28 4.85
N GLY A 225 -0.37 -7.88 4.70
CA GLY A 225 -1.26 -8.13 5.82
C GLY A 225 -0.66 -9.08 6.86
N TYR A 226 0.10 -10.10 6.42
CA TYR A 226 0.79 -11.04 7.29
C TYR A 226 1.92 -10.39 8.09
N ASP A 227 2.52 -9.29 7.61
CA ASP A 227 3.48 -8.50 8.38
C ASP A 227 2.87 -8.06 9.73
N SER A 228 1.59 -7.68 9.73
CA SER A 228 0.86 -7.34 10.95
C SER A 228 0.72 -8.52 11.92
N VAL A 229 0.48 -9.73 11.39
CA VAL A 229 0.33 -10.96 12.18
C VAL A 229 1.67 -11.35 12.79
N ALA A 230 2.73 -11.41 11.97
CA ALA A 230 4.08 -11.77 12.39
C ALA A 230 4.59 -10.84 13.50
N MET A 231 4.32 -9.55 13.37
CA MET A 231 4.71 -8.55 14.37
C MET A 231 3.70 -8.39 15.50
N LYS A 232 2.51 -9.01 15.46
CA LYS A 232 1.43 -8.78 16.45
C LYS A 232 1.10 -7.28 16.63
N VAL A 233 0.87 -6.58 15.53
CA VAL A 233 0.64 -5.11 15.50
C VAL A 233 -0.74 -4.73 16.01
N ASP A 234 -0.83 -3.62 16.74
CA ASP A 234 -2.09 -3.03 17.21
C ASP A 234 -2.54 -1.84 16.34
N ILE A 235 -1.60 -1.06 15.79
CA ILE A 235 -1.89 0.07 14.89
C ILE A 235 -0.98 -0.01 13.65
N GLU A 236 -1.55 0.05 12.45
CA GLU A 236 -0.81 0.28 11.22
C GLU A 236 -1.07 1.69 10.70
N VAL A 237 0.01 2.37 10.30
CA VAL A 237 0.00 3.68 9.65
C VAL A 237 0.42 3.50 8.20
N GLY A 238 -0.30 4.10 7.25
CA GLY A 238 0.04 4.03 5.82
C GLY A 238 -0.60 5.15 5.02
N GLY A 239 -0.28 5.25 3.73
CA GLY A 239 -0.98 6.17 2.82
C GLY A 239 -2.42 5.71 2.53
N ALA A 240 -3.29 6.62 2.09
CA ALA A 240 -4.67 6.27 1.73
C ALA A 240 -4.74 5.26 0.58
N ASP A 241 -3.74 5.24 -0.31
CA ASP A 241 -3.57 4.24 -1.36
C ASP A 241 -3.35 2.81 -0.82
N GLN A 242 -2.84 2.68 0.41
CA GLN A 242 -2.57 1.40 1.07
C GLN A 242 -3.75 0.88 1.90
N THR A 243 -4.86 1.62 1.98
CA THR A 243 -6.00 1.31 2.88
C THR A 243 -6.49 -0.13 2.72
N PHE A 244 -6.64 -0.61 1.49
CA PHE A 244 -7.04 -2.00 1.24
C PHE A 244 -6.06 -2.99 1.88
N ASN A 245 -4.77 -2.87 1.60
CA ASN A 245 -3.73 -3.78 2.11
C ASN A 245 -3.69 -3.76 3.66
N MET A 246 -3.86 -2.57 4.27
CA MET A 246 -3.89 -2.44 5.73
C MET A 246 -5.12 -3.12 6.37
N LEU A 247 -6.28 -3.04 5.70
CA LEU A 247 -7.51 -3.72 6.12
C LEU A 247 -7.39 -5.24 5.98
N VAL A 248 -6.73 -5.75 4.93
CA VAL A 248 -6.37 -7.17 4.85
C VAL A 248 -5.59 -7.61 6.09
N GLY A 249 -4.57 -6.83 6.50
CA GLY A 249 -3.83 -7.12 7.71
C GLY A 249 -4.66 -7.05 8.99
N ARG A 250 -5.73 -6.23 9.03
CA ARG A 250 -6.67 -6.19 10.16
C ARG A 250 -7.49 -7.48 10.24
N ASP A 251 -8.02 -7.95 9.11
CA ASP A 251 -8.77 -9.21 9.05
C ASP A 251 -7.89 -10.41 9.38
N LEU A 252 -6.65 -10.44 8.88
CA LEU A 252 -5.68 -11.48 9.22
C LEU A 252 -5.30 -11.47 10.70
N CYS A 253 -5.06 -10.30 11.31
CA CYS A 253 -4.85 -10.21 12.77
C CYS A 253 -6.04 -10.77 13.56
N LYS A 254 -7.27 -10.49 13.11
CA LYS A 254 -8.47 -11.02 13.74
C LYS A 254 -8.52 -12.54 13.62
N SER A 255 -8.25 -13.09 12.44
CA SER A 255 -8.32 -14.53 12.19
C SER A 255 -7.20 -15.33 12.86
N TYR A 256 -5.96 -14.84 12.83
CA TYR A 256 -4.78 -15.58 13.34
C TYR A 256 -4.50 -15.33 14.81
N LEU A 257 -4.80 -14.12 15.30
CA LEU A 257 -4.43 -13.70 16.66
C LEU A 257 -5.65 -13.43 17.56
N GLY A 258 -6.87 -13.51 17.03
CA GLY A 258 -8.09 -13.18 17.77
C GLY A 258 -8.14 -11.74 18.24
N LYS A 259 -7.42 -10.83 17.55
CA LYS A 259 -7.22 -9.45 18.02
C LYS A 259 -7.61 -8.41 16.98
N GLU A 260 -8.16 -7.32 17.48
CA GLU A 260 -8.48 -6.14 16.67
C GLU A 260 -7.20 -5.31 16.41
N LYS A 261 -7.08 -4.77 15.20
CA LYS A 261 -5.96 -3.93 14.76
C LYS A 261 -6.47 -2.65 14.12
N PHE A 262 -6.00 -1.50 14.57
CA PHE A 262 -6.40 -0.20 14.03
C PHE A 262 -5.61 0.16 12.77
N VAL A 263 -6.26 0.90 11.86
CA VAL A 263 -5.64 1.41 10.64
C VAL A 263 -5.78 2.92 10.62
N ARG A 264 -4.68 3.62 10.35
CA ARG A 264 -4.64 5.07 10.14
C ARG A 264 -4.11 5.38 8.75
N ALA A 265 -5.03 5.67 7.84
CA ALA A 265 -4.74 6.10 6.48
C ALA A 265 -4.42 7.60 6.45
N ASN A 266 -3.24 7.93 5.92
CA ASN A 266 -2.78 9.30 5.75
C ASN A 266 -3.27 9.89 4.43
N LYS A 267 -3.46 11.21 4.42
CA LYS A 267 -3.62 11.96 3.18
C LYS A 267 -2.41 11.77 2.28
N MET A 268 -2.67 11.62 0.99
CA MET A 268 -1.61 11.64 -0.01
C MET A 268 -1.15 13.07 -0.24
N MET A 269 0.15 13.25 -0.47
CA MET A 269 0.71 14.56 -0.78
C MET A 269 0.93 14.68 -2.29
N ASP A 270 0.45 15.79 -2.86
CA ASP A 270 0.73 16.12 -4.24
C ASP A 270 2.13 16.72 -4.36
N ALA A 271 2.82 16.34 -5.44
CA ALA A 271 4.06 16.97 -5.86
C ALA A 271 3.74 18.32 -6.54
N PRO A 272 4.76 19.18 -6.79
CA PRO A 272 4.56 20.48 -7.44
C PRO A 272 3.89 20.41 -8.82
N ASP A 273 3.91 19.24 -9.47
CA ASP A 273 3.24 18.96 -10.74
C ASP A 273 1.74 18.63 -10.58
N GLY A 274 1.19 18.70 -9.37
CA GLY A 274 -0.20 18.40 -9.05
C GLY A 274 -0.55 16.91 -9.06
N ARG A 275 0.44 16.01 -9.23
CA ARG A 275 0.25 14.56 -9.18
C ARG A 275 0.70 14.04 -7.82
N THR A 276 0.12 12.94 -7.36
CA THR A 276 0.57 12.27 -6.13
C THR A 276 2.06 11.97 -6.19
N MET A 277 2.78 12.36 -5.13
CA MET A 277 4.23 12.21 -5.03
C MET A 277 4.64 10.74 -5.01
N SER A 278 5.60 10.35 -5.84
CA SER A 278 6.08 8.97 -5.97
C SER A 278 7.55 8.92 -6.40
N LYS A 279 8.31 7.98 -5.82
CA LYS A 279 9.68 7.66 -6.25
C LYS A 279 9.71 7.20 -7.71
N THR A 280 8.76 6.35 -8.09
CA THR A 280 8.68 5.74 -9.44
C THR A 280 8.37 6.78 -10.51
N LYS A 281 7.61 7.82 -10.17
CA LYS A 281 7.27 8.92 -11.11
C LYS A 281 8.37 9.98 -11.20
N GLY A 282 9.39 9.93 -10.35
CA GLY A 282 10.48 10.90 -10.33
C GLY A 282 10.07 12.31 -9.87
N ASN A 283 8.85 12.48 -9.34
CA ASN A 283 8.31 13.78 -8.88
C ASN A 283 8.46 13.99 -7.37
N GLY A 284 9.22 13.12 -6.70
CA GLY A 284 9.52 13.22 -5.27
C GLY A 284 10.47 14.38 -4.95
N ILE A 285 10.10 15.16 -3.93
CA ILE A 285 11.05 16.05 -3.24
C ILE A 285 11.73 15.20 -2.17
N ASN A 286 13.05 15.02 -2.28
CA ASN A 286 13.86 14.22 -1.36
C ASN A 286 14.52 15.08 -0.28
#